data_AF-A0AAE4QJZ1-F1
#
_entry.id   AF-A0AAE4QJZ1-F1
#
_cell.length_a   1.000
_cell.length_b   1.000
_cell.length_c   1.000
_cell.angle_alpha   90.00
_cell.angle_beta   90.00
_cell.angle_gamma   90.00
#
_symmetry.space_group_name_H-M   'P 1'
#
loop_
_entity.id
_entity.type
_entity.pdbx_description
1 polymer ?
#
loop_
_entity_poly.entity_id
_entity_poly.type
_entity_poly.pdbx_seq_one_letter_code
_entity_poly.pdbx_strand_id
1 'polypeptide(L)'
;MAKYYGYCYDENGKFTEMIPIDEKPIYEKKTFEREEQKEVVTEEKLCDLHQSMEDGTYVPVIDEETGEEVPVVSKFDCPDCVMA
;
A
#
# COMPACT_ATOMS: atom_id res chain seq x y z
N MET A 1 -5.34 -22.54 37.55
CA MET A 1 -6.19 -21.42 38.00
C MET A 1 -6.90 -21.85 39.27
N ALA A 2 -6.82 -21.06 40.34
CA ALA A 2 -7.55 -21.35 41.57
C ALA A 2 -9.05 -21.17 41.30
N LYS A 3 -9.90 -22.05 41.86
CA LYS A 3 -11.35 -21.86 41.80
C LYS A 3 -11.72 -20.82 42.85
N TYR A 4 -12.37 -19.74 42.43
CA TYR A 4 -12.90 -18.72 43.35
C TYR A 4 -14.30 -19.13 43.80
N TYR A 5 -14.61 -18.88 45.07
CA TYR A 5 -15.91 -19.17 45.65
C TYR A 5 -16.45 -17.94 46.36
N GLY A 6 -17.71 -17.62 46.11
CA GLY A 6 -18.49 -16.68 46.92
C GLY A 6 -19.08 -17.42 48.12
N TYR A 7 -19.03 -16.80 49.29
CA TYR A 7 -19.64 -17.31 50.52
C TYR A 7 -20.87 -16.47 50.85
N CYS A 8 -22.01 -17.12 51.00
CA CYS A 8 -23.28 -16.48 51.35
C CYS A 8 -23.60 -16.70 52.83
N TYR A 9 -24.20 -15.69 53.45
CA TYR A 9 -24.60 -15.69 54.85
C TYR A 9 -26.06 -15.20 54.95
N ASP A 10 -26.81 -15.76 55.90
CA ASP A 10 -28.17 -15.28 56.20
C ASP A 10 -28.15 -13.95 56.97
N GLU A 11 -29.34 -13.41 57.27
CA GLU A 11 -29.49 -12.14 58.00
C GLU A 11 -28.89 -12.16 59.41
N ASN A 12 -28.66 -13.35 59.98
CA ASN A 12 -28.02 -13.56 61.29
C ASN A 12 -26.51 -13.82 61.16
N GLY A 13 -25.94 -13.75 59.95
CA GLY A 13 -24.53 -14.00 59.69
C GLY A 13 -24.15 -15.48 59.69
N LYS A 14 -25.12 -16.40 59.59
CA LYS A 14 -24.85 -17.84 59.50
C LYS A 14 -24.59 -18.23 58.06
N PHE A 15 -23.52 -19.01 57.85
CA PHE A 15 -23.17 -19.53 56.53
C PHE A 15 -24.32 -20.35 55.94
N THR A 16 -24.68 -20.04 54.69
CA THR A 16 -25.75 -20.73 53.95
C THR A 16 -25.20 -21.59 52.83
N GLU A 17 -24.39 -21.01 51.93
CA GLU A 17 -23.92 -21.70 50.74
C GLU A 17 -22.58 -21.15 50.21
N MET A 18 -21.88 -21.99 49.45
CA MET A 18 -20.73 -21.58 48.65
C MET A 18 -21.07 -21.70 47.16
N ILE A 19 -20.83 -20.64 46.40
CA ILE A 19 -21.13 -20.58 44.97
C ILE A 19 -19.81 -20.45 44.20
N PRO A 20 -19.51 -21.35 43.24
CA PRO A 20 -18.33 -21.21 42.40
C PRO A 20 -18.47 -19.99 41.50
N ILE A 21 -17.40 -19.19 41.42
CA ILE A 21 -17.32 -18.01 40.56
C ILE A 21 -16.36 -18.31 39.42
N ASP A 22 -16.87 -18.23 38.21
CA ASP A 22 -16.05 -18.35 37.01
C ASP A 22 -15.28 -17.05 36.78
N GLU A 23 -13.95 -17.14 36.71
CA GLU A 23 -13.14 -16.03 36.22
C GLU A 23 -13.40 -15.84 34.74
N LYS A 24 -13.98 -14.70 34.38
CA LYS A 24 -14.03 -14.28 32.97
C LYS A 24 -12.71 -13.58 32.63
N PRO A 25 -11.97 -14.05 31.61
CA PRO A 25 -10.79 -13.34 31.15
C PRO A 25 -11.18 -11.95 30.62
N ILE A 26 -10.48 -10.92 31.07
CA ILE A 26 -10.60 -9.56 30.53
C ILE A 26 -9.66 -9.51 29.31
N TYR A 27 -10.22 -9.33 28.12
CA TYR A 27 -9.42 -9.22 26.89
C TYR A 27 -9.15 -7.75 26.56
N GLU A 28 -7.89 -7.38 26.38
CA GLU A 28 -7.51 -6.08 25.84
C GLU A 28 -7.65 -6.05 24.32
N LYS A 29 -8.24 -4.99 23.79
CA LYS A 29 -8.27 -4.76 22.34
C LYS A 29 -6.86 -4.40 21.88
N LYS A 30 -6.27 -5.23 21.03
CA LYS A 30 -4.96 -4.97 20.42
C LYS A 30 -5.13 -4.47 18.98
N THR A 31 -4.64 -3.27 18.69
CA THR A 31 -4.54 -2.74 17.32
C THR A 31 -3.25 -3.23 16.68
N PHE A 32 -3.34 -3.70 15.44
CA PHE A 32 -2.17 -4.09 14.64
C PHE A 32 -1.97 -3.06 13.54
N GLU A 33 -0.73 -2.59 13.37
CA GLU A 33 -0.34 -1.74 12.25
C GLU A 33 0.19 -2.64 11.14
N ARG A 34 -0.24 -2.39 9.89
CA ARG A 34 0.22 -3.09 8.69
C ARG A 34 0.72 -2.06 7.70
N GLU A 35 1.97 -2.20 7.28
CA GLU A 35 2.52 -1.39 6.18
C GLU A 35 1.98 -1.92 4.85
N GLU A 36 1.23 -1.08 4.13
CA GLU A 36 0.79 -1.36 2.76
C GLU A 36 1.79 -0.70 1.80
N GLN A 37 2.37 -1.50 0.89
CA GLN A 37 3.23 -0.97 -0.16
C GLN A 37 2.35 -0.24 -1.18
N LYS A 38 2.51 1.08 -1.26
CA LYS A 38 1.91 1.89 -2.33
C LYS A 38 2.77 1.74 -3.57
N GLU A 39 2.13 1.51 -4.70
CA GLU A 39 2.78 1.49 -6.01
C GLU A 39 3.35 2.89 -6.29
N VAL A 40 4.66 2.98 -6.48
CA VAL A 40 5.32 4.23 -6.87
C VAL A 40 5.14 4.36 -8.37
N VAL A 41 4.18 5.18 -8.80
CA VAL A 41 4.04 5.55 -10.21
C VAL A 41 5.14 6.56 -10.52
N THR A 42 6.20 6.11 -11.19
CA THR A 42 7.20 7.01 -11.78
C THR A 42 6.69 7.47 -13.13
N GLU A 43 6.40 8.77 -13.28
CA GLU A 43 6.10 9.37 -14.58
C GLU A 43 7.37 9.30 -15.46
N GLU A 44 7.29 8.59 -16.58
CA GLU A 44 8.38 8.51 -17.56
C GLU A 44 8.50 9.89 -18.24
N LYS A 45 9.63 10.59 -18.02
CA LYS A 45 9.91 11.87 -18.67
C LYS A 45 10.58 11.62 -20.01
N LEU A 46 9.81 11.69 -21.09
CA LEU A 46 10.31 11.62 -22.46
C LEU A 46 10.66 13.04 -22.98
N CYS A 47 11.56 13.13 -23.96
CA CYS A 47 11.79 14.37 -24.68
C CYS A 47 10.61 14.69 -25.60
N ASP A 48 10.49 15.94 -26.06
CA ASP A 48 9.35 16.42 -26.86
C ASP A 48 9.07 15.55 -28.09
N LEU A 49 10.11 14.98 -28.73
CA LEU A 49 9.97 14.10 -29.87
C LEU A 49 9.34 12.75 -29.49
N HIS A 50 9.87 12.05 -28.49
CA HIS A 50 9.33 10.76 -28.05
C HIS A 50 7.96 10.90 -27.38
N GLN A 51 7.72 12.02 -26.70
CA GLN A 51 6.40 12.35 -26.19
C GLN A 51 5.40 12.56 -27.33
N SER A 52 5.77 13.28 -28.41
CA SER A 52 4.89 13.43 -29.58
C SER A 52 4.55 12.11 -30.29
N MET A 53 5.43 11.09 -30.17
CA MET A 53 5.17 9.75 -30.67
C MET A 53 4.18 8.98 -29.79
N GLU A 54 4.29 9.08 -28.47
CA GLU A 54 3.31 8.50 -27.55
C GLU A 54 1.94 9.20 -27.65
N ASP A 55 1.94 10.52 -27.85
CA ASP A 55 0.74 11.34 -28.04
C ASP A 55 0.14 11.22 -29.45
N GLY A 56 0.83 10.56 -30.39
CA GLY A 56 0.37 10.36 -31.77
C GLY A 56 0.33 11.65 -32.63
N THR A 57 1.07 12.68 -32.23
CA THR A 57 1.15 13.99 -32.91
C THR A 57 2.43 14.17 -33.73
N TYR A 58 3.29 13.14 -33.77
CA TYR A 58 4.55 13.16 -34.49
C TYR A 58 4.38 13.42 -36.00
N VAL A 59 5.17 14.35 -36.52
CA VAL A 59 5.28 14.64 -37.96
C VAL A 59 6.68 14.24 -38.41
N PRO A 60 6.83 13.31 -39.38
CA PRO A 60 8.14 12.92 -39.88
C PRO A 60 8.83 14.10 -40.54
N VAL A 61 10.07 14.38 -40.11
CA VAL A 61 10.92 15.37 -40.75
C VAL A 61 11.55 14.72 -41.98
N ILE A 62 11.28 15.31 -43.15
CA ILE A 62 11.86 14.86 -44.42
C ILE A 62 13.16 15.63 -44.62
N ASP A 63 14.24 14.91 -44.88
CA ASP A 63 15.53 15.51 -45.19
C ASP A 63 15.47 16.13 -46.61
N GLU A 64 15.69 17.43 -46.72
CA GLU A 64 15.53 18.18 -47.98
C GLU A 64 16.59 17.81 -49.04
N GLU A 65 17.71 17.18 -48.65
CA GLU A 65 18.82 16.82 -49.54
C GLU A 65 18.63 15.42 -50.14
N THR A 66 18.06 14.50 -49.37
CA THR A 66 17.89 13.08 -49.75
C THR A 66 16.44 12.71 -50.07
N GLY A 67 15.46 13.50 -49.61
CA GLY A 67 14.03 13.22 -49.79
C GLY A 67 13.52 12.05 -48.98
N GLU A 68 14.31 11.54 -48.02
CA GLU A 68 13.97 10.42 -47.14
C GLU A 68 13.57 10.93 -45.75
N GLU A 69 12.76 10.14 -45.03
CA GLU A 69 12.38 10.44 -43.65
C GLU A 69 13.58 10.24 -42.72
N VAL A 70 13.88 11.22 -41.86
CA VAL A 70 14.97 11.10 -40.89
C VAL A 70 14.64 9.96 -39.91
N PRO A 71 15.53 8.96 -39.74
CA PRO A 71 15.27 7.84 -38.86
C PRO A 71 15.17 8.31 -37.41
N VAL A 72 14.06 7.95 -36.76
CA VAL A 72 13.85 8.30 -35.36
C VAL A 72 14.63 7.36 -34.46
N VAL A 73 15.47 7.94 -33.61
CA VAL A 73 16.25 7.21 -32.60
C VAL A 73 15.29 6.62 -31.55
N SER A 74 15.57 5.41 -31.07
CA SER A 74 14.75 4.78 -30.03
C SER A 74 14.81 5.59 -28.72
N LYS A 75 13.76 5.54 -27.89
CA LYS A 75 13.77 6.21 -26.58
C LYS A 75 14.88 5.72 -25.64
N PHE A 76 15.37 4.49 -25.85
CA PHE A 76 16.45 3.87 -25.07
C PHE A 76 17.85 4.27 -25.55
N ASP A 77 17.96 4.82 -26.76
CA ASP A 77 19.23 5.27 -27.36
C ASP A 77 19.29 6.80 -27.52
N CYS A 78 18.23 7.51 -27.10
CA CYS A 78 18.15 8.96 -27.19
C CYS A 78 18.94 9.62 -26.03
N PRO A 79 19.98 10.42 -26.31
CA PRO A 79 20.73 11.11 -25.27
C PRO A 79 19.86 11.96 -24.36
N ASP A 80 18.81 12.57 -24.91
CA ASP A 80 17.90 13.46 -24.17
C ASP A 80 16.92 12.69 -23.27
N CYS A 81 16.60 11.42 -23.58
CA CYS A 81 15.74 10.58 -22.73
C CYS A 81 16.54 9.74 -21.71
N VAL A 82 17.76 9.33 -22.05
CA VAL A 82 18.60 8.46 -21.20
C VAL A 82 19.35 9.25 -20.12
N MET A 83 19.59 10.54 -20.33
CA MET A 83 20.32 11.40 -19.39
C MET A 83 19.40 12.25 -18.48
N ALA A 84 18.10 11.96 -18.44
CA ALA A 84 17.08 12.72 -17.70
C ALA A 84 16.96 12.35 -16.20
#